data_AF-A0A157ZSI0-F1
#
_entry.id   AF-A0A157ZSI0-F1
#
_cell.length_a   1.000
_cell.length_b   1.000
_cell.length_c   1.000
_cell.angle_alpha   90.00
_cell.angle_beta   90.00
_cell.angle_gamma   90.00
#
_symmetry.space_group_name_H-M   'P 1'
#
loop_
_entity.id
_entity.type
_entity.pdbx_description
1 polymer ?
#
loop_
_entity_poly.entity_id
_entity_poly.type
_entity_poly.pdbx_seq_one_letter_code
_entity_poly.pdbx_strand_id
1 'polypeptide(L)'
;MDIFYYWQKLEQNLRDGQVGYFGSNNTKILELKDRLPKRVWVFKTPKGMKGSVQLLGSLLVSDEPKVAVNSEYSHLLYYDPFSPQSVMFTDSDARERIEGVNPPPSASSPPRLQIEFSR
;
A
#
# COMPACT_ATOMS: atom_id res chain seq x y z
N MET A 1 -9.15 8.78 7.19
CA MET A 1 -7.98 9.08 6.35
C MET A 1 -7.43 7.77 5.80
N ASP A 2 -6.72 7.79 4.68
CA ASP A 2 -5.96 6.63 4.21
C ASP A 2 -4.45 6.94 4.20
N ILE A 3 -3.63 5.90 4.35
CA ILE A 3 -2.16 5.98 4.29
C ILE A 3 -1.70 5.47 2.94
N PHE A 4 -0.77 6.17 2.30
CA PHE A 4 -0.08 5.72 1.10
C PHE A 4 1.33 5.28 1.50
N TYR A 5 1.63 3.98 1.35
CA TYR A 5 2.87 3.38 1.80
C TYR A 5 3.66 2.80 0.62
N TYR A 6 4.95 3.15 0.54
CA TYR A 6 5.86 2.62 -0.45
C TYR A 6 6.60 1.39 0.10
N TRP A 7 6.27 0.20 -0.39
CA TRP A 7 6.78 -1.07 0.10
C TRP A 7 7.96 -1.58 -0.72
N GLN A 8 9.13 -0.99 -0.47
CA GLN A 8 10.35 -1.26 -1.24
C GLN A 8 10.85 -2.71 -1.12
N LYS A 9 10.62 -3.36 0.02
CA LYS A 9 11.14 -4.70 0.34
C LYS A 9 10.05 -5.78 0.33
N LEU A 10 8.96 -5.59 -0.41
CA LEU A 10 7.80 -6.50 -0.42
C LEU A 10 8.22 -7.97 -0.53
N GLU A 11 9.00 -8.33 -1.54
CA GLU A 11 9.36 -9.72 -1.81
C GLU A 11 10.18 -10.33 -0.68
N GLN A 12 11.05 -9.54 -0.04
CA GLN A 12 11.82 -9.98 1.12
C GLN A 12 10.92 -10.14 2.34
N ASN A 13 10.05 -9.17 2.62
CA ASN A 13 9.15 -9.23 3.77
C ASN A 13 8.16 -10.39 3.66
N LEU A 14 7.65 -10.69 2.46
CA LEU A 14 6.82 -11.86 2.22
C LEU A 14 7.57 -13.17 2.49
N ARG A 15 8.83 -13.29 2.04
CA ARG A 15 9.66 -14.48 2.31
C ARG A 15 9.95 -14.66 3.80
N ASP A 16 10.17 -13.56 4.52
CA ASP A 16 10.51 -13.58 5.94
C ASP A 16 9.27 -13.66 6.85
N GLY A 17 8.06 -13.73 6.28
CA GLY A 17 6.81 -13.72 7.04
C GLY A 17 6.52 -12.39 7.76
N GLN A 18 7.21 -11.31 7.38
CA GLN A 18 7.05 -9.97 7.93
C GLN A 18 5.87 -9.25 7.27
N VAL A 19 4.67 -9.73 7.57
CA VAL A 19 3.39 -9.19 7.10
C VAL A 19 2.51 -8.80 8.29
N GLY A 20 1.41 -8.09 8.04
CA GLY A 20 0.45 -7.65 9.07
C GLY A 20 0.86 -6.41 9.88
N TYR A 21 2.03 -5.84 9.62
CA TYR A 21 2.44 -4.56 10.20
C TYR A 21 3.39 -3.77 9.31
N PHE A 22 3.41 -2.46 9.52
CA PHE A 22 4.45 -1.55 9.03
C PHE A 22 5.16 -0.94 10.23
N GLY A 23 6.49 -0.96 10.21
CA GLY A 23 7.31 -0.45 11.31
C GLY A 23 8.17 0.74 10.90
N SER A 24 8.38 1.65 11.85
CA SER A 24 9.33 2.75 11.73
C SER A 24 9.90 3.11 13.10
N ASN A 25 11.13 3.60 13.15
CA ASN A 25 11.68 4.28 14.33
C ASN A 25 11.36 5.78 14.33
N ASN A 26 10.68 6.28 13.29
CA ASN A 26 10.25 7.66 13.20
C ASN A 26 8.84 7.80 13.81
N THR A 27 8.65 8.85 14.62
CA THR A 27 7.39 9.16 15.33
C THR A 27 6.23 9.53 14.40
N LYS A 28 6.47 9.86 13.12
CA LYS A 28 5.43 10.16 12.13
C LYS A 28 4.35 9.09 12.03
N ILE A 29 4.70 7.82 12.28
CA ILE A 29 3.70 6.74 12.25
C ILE A 29 2.68 6.88 13.38
N LEU A 30 3.04 7.48 14.51
CA LEU A 30 2.12 7.79 15.61
C LEU A 30 1.12 8.86 15.17
N GLU A 31 1.59 9.93 14.54
CA GLU A 31 0.71 10.97 13.99
C GLU A 31 -0.28 10.41 12.96
N LEU A 32 0.17 9.46 12.13
CA LEU A 32 -0.71 8.78 11.18
C LEU A 32 -1.75 7.91 11.89
N LYS A 33 -1.40 7.23 13.00
CA LYS A 33 -2.32 6.43 13.81
C LYS A 33 -3.37 7.28 14.49
N ASP A 34 -2.98 8.42 15.06
CA ASP A 34 -3.89 9.35 15.76
C ASP A 34 -4.98 9.90 14.84
N ARG A 35 -4.74 9.90 13.52
CA ARG A 35 -5.73 10.28 12.51
C ARG A 35 -6.70 9.16 12.13
N LEU A 36 -6.65 8.03 12.82
CA LEU A 36 -7.54 6.87 12.69
C LEU A 36 -7.69 6.44 11.21
N PRO A 37 -6.59 5.98 10.59
CA PRO A 37 -6.61 5.62 9.20
C PRO A 37 -7.43 4.34 9.01
N LYS A 38 -8.25 4.28 7.96
CA LYS A 38 -9.03 3.08 7.66
C LYS A 38 -8.23 2.10 6.82
N ARG A 39 -7.48 2.60 5.83
CA ARG A 39 -6.74 1.78 4.88
C ARG A 39 -5.29 2.20 4.75
N VAL A 40 -4.45 1.22 4.45
CA VAL A 40 -3.12 1.44 3.87
C VAL A 40 -3.16 0.99 2.42
N TRP A 41 -2.94 1.94 1.52
CA TRP A 41 -2.69 1.67 0.11
C TRP A 41 -1.20 1.45 -0.06
N VAL A 42 -0.84 0.33 -0.69
CA VAL A 42 0.56 -0.08 -0.78
C VAL A 42 1.03 -0.12 -2.21
N PHE A 43 2.22 0.40 -2.46
CA PHE A 43 2.77 0.54 -3.80
C PHE A 43 4.26 0.22 -3.86
N LYS A 44 4.76 -0.14 -5.04
CA LYS A 44 6.20 -0.26 -5.32
C LYS A 44 6.57 0.33 -6.68
N THR A 45 7.85 0.50 -6.93
CA THR A 45 8.37 0.73 -8.29
C THR A 45 8.67 -0.63 -8.91
N PRO A 46 8.06 -0.99 -10.05
CA PRO A 46 8.43 -2.22 -10.76
C PRO A 46 9.89 -2.21 -11.18
N LYS A 47 10.53 -3.38 -11.18
CA LYS A 47 11.95 -3.52 -11.52
C LYS A 47 12.20 -3.00 -12.96
N GLY A 48 13.13 -2.07 -13.10
CA GLY A 48 13.48 -1.48 -14.40
C GLY A 48 12.55 -0.35 -14.88
N MET A 49 11.49 0.00 -14.13
CA MET A 49 10.50 1.02 -14.53
C MET A 49 10.62 2.28 -13.65
N LYS A 50 11.78 2.95 -13.71
CA LYS A 50 12.02 4.18 -12.93
C LYS A 50 10.94 5.23 -13.26
N GLY A 51 10.38 5.85 -12.22
CA GLY A 51 9.31 6.85 -12.35
C GLY A 51 7.91 6.27 -12.47
N SER A 52 7.77 4.94 -12.52
CA SER A 52 6.47 4.26 -12.47
C SER A 52 6.17 3.75 -11.07
N VAL A 53 4.88 3.72 -10.73
CA VAL A 53 4.39 3.18 -9.45
C VAL A 53 3.31 2.14 -9.76
N GLN A 54 3.37 1.01 -9.08
CA GLN A 54 2.40 -0.08 -9.18
C GLN A 54 1.68 -0.20 -7.84
N LEU A 55 0.34 -0.16 -7.89
CA LEU A 55 -0.51 -0.44 -6.74
C LEU A 55 -0.53 -1.94 -6.47
N LEU A 56 -0.19 -2.31 -5.24
CA LEU A 56 -0.05 -3.69 -4.78
C LEU A 56 -1.21 -4.15 -3.91
N GLY A 57 -1.87 -3.23 -3.22
CA GLY A 57 -2.96 -3.62 -2.34
C GLY A 57 -3.62 -2.48 -1.60
N SER A 58 -4.80 -2.78 -1.07
CA SER A 58 -5.52 -1.95 -0.10
C SER A 58 -5.75 -2.77 1.15
N LEU A 59 -5.08 -2.42 2.24
CA LEU A 59 -5.05 -3.21 3.48
C LEU A 59 -5.88 -2.52 4.54
N LEU A 60 -6.74 -3.26 5.23
CA LEU A 60 -7.54 -2.75 6.34
C LEU A 60 -6.64 -2.53 7.56
N VAL A 61 -6.59 -1.31 8.07
CA VAL A 61 -5.88 -1.00 9.32
C VAL A 61 -6.56 -1.72 10.48
N SER A 62 -5.75 -2.22 11.41
CA SER A 62 -6.19 -2.86 12.63
C SER A 62 -5.56 -2.16 13.83
N ASP A 63 -6.31 -2.08 14.93
CA ASP A 63 -5.78 -1.54 16.19
C ASP A 63 -4.80 -2.51 16.86
N GLU A 64 -4.99 -3.81 16.60
CA GLU A 64 -4.20 -4.91 17.18
C GLU A 64 -3.53 -5.78 16.11
N PRO A 65 -2.41 -6.44 16.42
CA PRO A 65 -1.77 -7.36 15.49
C PRO A 65 -2.65 -8.60 15.23
N LYS A 66 -2.77 -8.99 13.95
CA LYS A 66 -3.49 -10.21 13.52
C LYS A 66 -2.58 -11.38 13.18
N VAL A 67 -1.27 -11.16 13.29
CA VAL A 67 -0.20 -12.14 13.07
C VAL A 67 0.89 -11.92 14.12
N ALA A 68 1.79 -12.88 14.27
CA ALA A 68 2.95 -12.71 15.13
C ALA A 68 3.80 -11.53 14.65
N VAL A 69 4.16 -10.64 15.57
CA VAL A 69 4.98 -9.46 15.28
C VAL A 69 6.41 -9.74 15.70
N ASN A 70 7.32 -9.75 14.72
CA ASN A 70 8.76 -9.86 14.96
C ASN A 70 9.46 -8.63 14.38
N SER A 71 9.50 -7.56 15.17
CA SER A 71 9.94 -6.24 14.71
C SER A 71 10.94 -5.61 15.67
N GLU A 72 12.03 -5.11 15.09
CA GLU A 72 13.02 -4.25 15.77
C GLU A 72 12.56 -2.78 15.82
N TYR A 73 11.46 -2.43 15.13
CA TYR A 73 10.96 -1.05 15.07
C TYR A 73 10.20 -0.66 16.34
N SER A 74 10.46 0.55 16.83
CA SER A 74 9.82 1.09 18.05
C SER A 74 8.36 1.54 17.85
N HIS A 75 7.95 1.79 16.61
CA HIS A 75 6.59 2.24 16.31
C HIS A 75 5.97 1.44 15.17
N LEU A 76 4.76 0.94 15.40
CA LEU A 76 4.07 -0.01 14.52
C LEU A 76 2.65 0.45 14.17
N LEU A 77 2.30 0.27 12.90
CA LEU A 77 0.95 0.35 12.37
C LEU A 77 0.54 -1.06 11.91
N TYR A 78 -0.55 -1.59 12.45
CA TYR A 78 -1.04 -2.92 12.09
C TYR A 78 -2.07 -2.86 10.97
N TYR A 79 -2.10 -3.93 10.18
CA TYR A 79 -3.18 -4.19 9.23
C TYR A 79 -3.58 -5.65 9.31
N ASP A 80 -4.81 -5.96 8.93
CA ASP A 80 -5.31 -7.33 8.90
C ASP A 80 -5.12 -7.92 7.50
N PRO A 81 -4.14 -8.82 7.27
CA PRO A 81 -3.93 -9.44 5.97
C PRO A 81 -5.02 -10.46 5.60
N PHE A 82 -5.80 -10.95 6.58
CA PHE A 82 -6.81 -11.99 6.39
C PHE A 82 -8.23 -11.42 6.29
N SER A 83 -8.42 -10.14 6.59
CA SER A 83 -9.70 -9.48 6.44
C SER A 83 -10.18 -9.57 4.99
N PRO A 84 -11.47 -9.89 4.73
CA PRO A 84 -12.03 -9.85 3.38
C PRO A 84 -12.05 -8.43 2.79
N GLN A 85 -11.78 -7.40 3.60
CA GLN A 85 -11.64 -6.02 3.15
C GLN A 85 -10.21 -5.65 2.74
N SER A 86 -9.25 -6.53 3.01
CA SER A 86 -7.86 -6.42 2.56
C SER A 86 -7.70 -7.12 1.22
N VAL A 87 -7.17 -6.42 0.23
CA VAL A 87 -7.00 -6.93 -1.12
C VAL A 87 -5.55 -6.73 -1.55
N MET A 88 -4.94 -7.78 -2.08
CA MET A 88 -3.65 -7.73 -2.76
C MET A 88 -3.87 -7.90 -4.27
N PHE A 89 -3.29 -7.00 -5.05
CA PHE A 89 -3.33 -6.99 -6.51
C PHE A 89 -2.02 -7.60 -7.03
N THR A 90 -1.84 -8.91 -6.91
CA THR A 90 -0.59 -9.60 -7.29
C THR A 90 -0.45 -9.87 -8.79
N ASP A 91 -1.51 -9.69 -9.58
CA ASP A 91 -1.52 -9.92 -11.04
C ASP A 91 -1.29 -8.64 -11.87
N SER A 92 -0.58 -7.65 -11.32
CA SER A 92 -0.33 -6.36 -11.99
C SER A 92 0.95 -6.32 -12.84
N ASP A 93 1.66 -7.45 -12.98
CA ASP A 93 2.91 -7.55 -13.75
C ASP A 93 2.67 -7.88 -15.25
N ALA A 94 1.41 -8.08 -15.66
CA ALA A 94 1.06 -8.18 -17.07
C ALA A 94 1.19 -6.79 -17.73
N ARG A 95 2.06 -6.68 -18.74
CA ARG A 95 2.31 -5.46 -19.53
C ARG A 95 1.02 -4.77 -19.98
N GLU A 96 -0.03 -5.55 -20.24
CA GLU A 96 -1.38 -5.11 -20.63
C GLU A 96 -2.09 -4.21 -19.58
N ARG A 97 -1.78 -4.32 -18.28
CA ARG A 97 -2.37 -3.44 -17.25
C ARG A 97 -1.53 -2.23 -16.90
N ILE A 98 -0.25 -2.23 -17.27
CA ILE A 98 0.64 -1.06 -17.15
C ILE A 98 0.41 -0.10 -18.33
N GLU A 99 0.11 -0.62 -19.52
CA GLU A 99 -0.28 0.16 -20.70
C GLU A 99 -1.81 0.42 -20.77
N GLY A 100 -2.61 -0.21 -19.90
CA GLY A 100 -4.07 -0.14 -19.84
C GLY A 100 -4.68 1.12 -19.20
N VAL A 101 -3.98 2.26 -19.22
CA VAL A 101 -4.62 3.57 -19.02
C VAL A 101 -5.13 4.06 -20.38
N ASN A 102 -6.05 3.31 -20.98
CA ASN A 102 -6.88 3.80 -22.08
C ASN A 102 -8.27 4.06 -21.50
N PRO A 103 -8.88 5.24 -21.73
CA PRO A 103 -10.09 5.64 -21.05
C PRO A 103 -11.26 4.68 -21.41
N PRO A 104 -12.18 4.40 -20.48
CA PRO A 104 -13.39 3.66 -20.81
C PRO A 104 -14.19 4.43 -21.88
N PRO A 105 -14.83 3.74 -22.85
CA PRO A 105 -15.72 4.40 -23.78
C PRO A 105 -16.87 5.03 -22.98
N SER A 106 -17.12 6.31 -23.26
CA SER A 106 -18.01 7.25 -22.58
C SER A 106 -19.18 6.65 -21.78
N ALA A 107 -19.24 7.02 -20.49
CA ALA A 107 -20.45 7.58 -19.88
C ALA A 107 -20.07 8.38 -18.62
N SER A 108 -20.13 9.71 -18.73
CA SER A 108 -20.25 10.73 -17.66
C SER A 108 -19.37 10.60 -16.39
N SER A 109 -18.29 11.40 -16.33
CA SER A 109 -17.38 11.64 -15.20
C SER A 109 -18.09 12.10 -13.90
N PRO A 110 -17.47 11.92 -12.69
CA PRO A 110 -16.52 12.92 -12.15
C PRO A 110 -15.31 12.29 -11.39
N PRO A 111 -14.44 13.11 -10.76
CA PRO A 111 -13.16 13.58 -11.28
C PRO A 111 -11.94 12.68 -10.95
N ARG A 112 -10.99 12.68 -11.88
CA ARG A 112 -9.63 12.15 -11.73
C ARG A 112 -8.89 12.84 -10.57
N LEU A 113 -8.39 12.07 -9.62
CA LEU A 113 -7.24 12.49 -8.80
C LEU A 113 -5.96 12.18 -9.58
N GLN A 114 -5.59 13.08 -10.49
CA GLN A 114 -4.20 13.18 -10.92
C GLN A 114 -3.45 13.92 -9.82
N ILE A 115 -2.64 13.20 -9.06
CA ILE A 115 -1.64 13.82 -8.19
C ILE A 115 -0.48 14.22 -9.10
N GLU A 116 -0.51 15.45 -9.61
CA GLU A 116 0.65 16.09 -10.22
C GLU A 116 1.58 16.58 -9.09
N PHE A 117 2.82 16.07 -9.07
CA PHE A 117 3.90 16.70 -8.32
C PHE A 117 4.57 17.72 -9.25
N SER A 118 4.26 19.00 -9.04
CA SER A 118 5.06 20.11 -9.58
C SER A 118 6.43 20.13 -8.90
N ARG A 119 7.45 20.46 -9.72
CA ARG A 119 8.89 20.41 -9.42
C ARG A 119 9.32 21.24 -8.21
#